data_AF-A0A5C8L2W7-F1
#
_entry.id   AF-A0A5C8L2W7-F1
#
_cell.length_a   1.000
_cell.length_b   1.000
_cell.length_c   1.000
_cell.angle_alpha   90.00
_cell.angle_beta   90.00
_cell.angle_gamma   90.00
#
_symmetry.space_group_name_H-M   'P 1'
#
loop_
_entity.id
_entity.type
_entity.pdbx_description
1 polymer ?
#
loop_
_entity_poly.entity_id
_entity_poly.type
_entity_poly.pdbx_seq_one_letter_code
_entity_poly.pdbx_strand_id
1 'polypeptide(L)'
;TLLGAHPVGEANGNVSQEVYDDYKTVISAAIAIRDEANSTQVQVDEAVETLESATDDFKDEFITIYFEDLIRAINDATSLLEAHQVGTAETNVSQAAHDNYKSAIGNAVQIRDRASSTQAEVNGAIMPLASATAAFKAEIIVPIPTIAVDGSFSNHMPMILVGNVASGRKITVYDTDGTTVIGSGLATGTSVTLALDALTVGTHTLKVKSEDQAGMSKVYSAGLNYTVNAIRILPENQISESQAHIAALATNGQVYTWGYNYAGQIGDGTTAPRTTIFKVPNLPKNIIAVQAGEGNTTVLTSDGHIWKWGSNDFSGPKMINGIDHVVSISSQGSNIVAIKSDGTVSKFIHYVSPSQVMNLDHVIAVKEMWSDTAVVLKSDGTVWAWGANDNGQLGDGTSVNKPNPVQITGLPFITDIKTGNQHTLALSVTGAVYAWGSNSDGQVGNGTEDNQLVPYEVEGLSNITRIGAGNYYSFAIDKDGKIYAWGYNGEGNLGLNTNERNRFTPSQMVSSLTNVVAITGGEGNTGIALQSNGDVWTWGSADDGRLGSGETSSRSTPGRIANFNLFIDSLIR
;
A
#
# COMPACT_ATOMS: atom_id res chain seq x y z
N THR A 1 -44.71 -18.08 63.90
CA THR A 1 -44.43 -18.65 62.56
C THR A 1 -43.40 -17.82 61.80
N LEU A 2 -43.63 -16.53 61.57
CA LEU A 2 -42.68 -15.66 60.86
C LEU A 2 -41.28 -15.64 61.48
N LEU A 3 -41.16 -15.44 62.80
CA LEU A 3 -39.87 -15.54 63.54
C LEU A 3 -39.12 -16.89 63.37
N GLY A 4 -39.81 -17.96 62.96
CA GLY A 4 -39.18 -19.26 62.69
C GLY A 4 -38.82 -19.46 61.22
N ALA A 5 -39.55 -18.80 60.31
CA ALA A 5 -39.28 -18.81 58.87
C ALA A 5 -38.21 -17.79 58.46
N HIS A 6 -38.05 -16.72 59.25
CA HIS A 6 -37.15 -15.60 59.01
C HIS A 6 -36.27 -15.37 60.26
N PRO A 7 -35.23 -16.19 60.45
CA PRO A 7 -34.33 -16.08 61.60
C PRO A 7 -33.42 -14.86 61.50
N VAL A 8 -32.74 -14.53 62.59
CA VAL A 8 -31.69 -13.49 62.57
C VAL A 8 -30.51 -13.92 61.69
N GLY A 9 -30.08 -13.04 60.80
CA GLY A 9 -28.85 -13.20 60.03
C GLY A 9 -28.81 -12.30 58.80
N GLU A 10 -27.79 -12.49 57.95
CA GLU A 10 -27.53 -11.64 56.76
C GLU A 10 -27.98 -12.28 55.44
N ALA A 11 -28.59 -13.47 55.49
CA ALA A 11 -29.02 -14.21 54.32
C ALA A 11 -30.35 -13.68 53.75
N ASN A 12 -30.63 -13.98 52.49
CA ASN A 12 -31.89 -13.62 51.85
C ASN A 12 -33.11 -14.13 52.65
N GLY A 13 -34.06 -13.23 52.92
CA GLY A 13 -35.25 -13.53 53.72
C GLY A 13 -35.02 -13.57 55.23
N ASN A 14 -33.80 -13.36 55.74
CA ASN A 14 -33.58 -13.14 57.16
C ASN A 14 -33.86 -11.67 57.54
N VAL A 15 -33.81 -11.39 58.84
CA VAL A 15 -33.98 -10.06 59.43
C VAL A 15 -32.81 -9.73 60.36
N SER A 16 -32.63 -8.44 60.69
CA SER A 16 -31.64 -8.01 61.68
C SER A 16 -32.02 -8.46 63.10
N GLN A 17 -31.05 -8.49 64.01
CA GLN A 17 -31.29 -8.82 65.42
C GLN A 17 -32.26 -7.84 66.07
N GLU A 18 -32.15 -6.55 65.73
CA GLU A 18 -33.01 -5.48 66.23
C GLU A 18 -34.47 -5.69 65.80
N VAL A 19 -34.72 -5.87 64.49
CA VAL A 19 -36.05 -6.14 63.93
C VAL A 19 -36.67 -7.41 64.51
N TYR A 20 -35.85 -8.46 64.71
CA TYR A 20 -36.31 -9.72 65.31
C TYR A 20 -36.73 -9.54 66.77
N ASP A 21 -35.92 -8.84 67.56
CA ASP A 21 -36.17 -8.63 68.98
C ASP A 21 -37.34 -7.66 69.21
N ASP A 22 -37.48 -6.62 68.38
CA ASP A 22 -38.61 -5.69 68.40
C ASP A 22 -39.92 -6.43 68.10
N TYR A 23 -39.97 -7.20 67.01
CA TYR A 23 -41.17 -7.96 66.66
C TYR A 23 -41.50 -9.04 67.72
N LYS A 24 -40.48 -9.70 68.27
CA LYS A 24 -40.65 -10.65 69.38
C LYS A 24 -41.18 -9.98 70.65
N THR A 25 -40.79 -8.75 70.90
CA THR A 25 -41.28 -7.95 72.04
C THR A 25 -42.76 -7.62 71.85
N VAL A 26 -43.17 -7.18 70.66
CA VAL A 26 -44.59 -6.91 70.34
C VAL A 26 -45.44 -8.18 70.46
N ILE A 27 -44.95 -9.33 69.96
CA ILE A 27 -45.62 -10.63 70.14
C ILE A 27 -45.77 -10.97 71.63
N SER A 28 -44.72 -10.76 72.42
CA SER A 28 -44.75 -11.06 73.86
C SER A 28 -45.76 -10.17 74.60
N ALA A 29 -45.85 -8.88 74.23
CA ALA A 29 -46.84 -7.96 74.76
C ALA A 29 -48.28 -8.38 74.40
N ALA A 30 -48.52 -8.76 73.15
CA ALA A 30 -49.83 -9.25 72.71
C ALA A 30 -50.25 -10.55 73.43
N ILE A 31 -49.29 -11.48 73.65
CA ILE A 31 -49.53 -12.70 74.44
C ILE A 31 -49.88 -12.36 75.90
N ALA A 32 -49.22 -11.38 76.50
CA ALA A 32 -49.51 -10.96 77.86
C ALA A 32 -50.94 -10.42 78.01
N ILE A 33 -51.42 -9.61 77.04
CA ILE A 33 -52.82 -9.14 77.00
C ILE A 33 -53.80 -10.30 76.77
N ARG A 34 -53.47 -11.27 75.91
CA ARG A 34 -54.31 -12.46 75.67
C ARG A 34 -54.51 -13.29 76.95
N ASP A 35 -53.46 -13.42 77.76
CA ASP A 35 -53.44 -14.30 78.93
C ASP A 35 -53.88 -13.60 80.23
N GLU A 36 -54.11 -12.28 80.21
CA GLU A 36 -54.54 -11.51 81.37
C GLU A 36 -56.05 -11.67 81.62
N ALA A 37 -56.41 -12.00 82.87
CA ALA A 37 -57.75 -12.45 83.23
C ALA A 37 -58.86 -11.39 83.09
N ASN A 38 -58.52 -10.10 82.99
CA ASN A 38 -59.47 -8.99 82.99
C ASN A 38 -59.20 -7.94 81.89
N SER A 39 -58.52 -8.29 80.78
CA SER A 39 -58.25 -7.33 79.71
C SER A 39 -59.55 -6.85 79.06
N THR A 40 -59.64 -5.54 78.83
CA THR A 40 -60.79 -4.90 78.18
C THR A 40 -60.74 -5.09 76.66
N GLN A 41 -61.91 -5.00 75.99
CA GLN A 41 -61.96 -5.11 74.53
C GLN A 41 -61.08 -4.06 73.84
N VAL A 42 -60.99 -2.84 74.38
CA VAL A 42 -60.13 -1.77 73.84
C VAL A 42 -58.65 -2.18 73.89
N GLN A 43 -58.20 -2.78 75.00
CA GLN A 43 -56.81 -3.25 75.11
C GLN A 43 -56.50 -4.42 74.16
N VAL A 44 -57.50 -5.28 73.90
CA VAL A 44 -57.36 -6.37 72.92
C VAL A 44 -57.27 -5.80 71.51
N ASP A 45 -58.14 -4.85 71.14
CA ASP A 45 -58.16 -4.23 69.82
C ASP A 45 -56.86 -3.45 69.54
N GLU A 46 -56.37 -2.66 70.51
CA GLU A 46 -55.08 -1.94 70.42
C GLU A 46 -53.89 -2.91 70.27
N ALA A 47 -53.90 -4.03 71.01
CA ALA A 47 -52.85 -5.05 70.91
C ALA A 47 -52.87 -5.78 69.55
N VAL A 48 -54.05 -6.01 68.97
CA VAL A 48 -54.19 -6.58 67.62
C VAL A 48 -53.66 -5.61 66.58
N GLU A 49 -54.08 -4.34 66.61
CA GLU A 49 -53.62 -3.32 65.64
C GLU A 49 -52.10 -3.15 65.69
N THR A 50 -51.53 -3.10 66.90
CA THR A 50 -50.08 -3.01 67.10
C THR A 50 -49.35 -4.25 66.56
N LEU A 51 -49.89 -5.44 66.79
CA LEU A 51 -49.30 -6.69 66.31
C LEU A 51 -49.41 -6.82 64.79
N GLU A 52 -50.51 -6.40 64.18
CA GLU A 52 -50.70 -6.39 62.73
C GLU A 52 -49.72 -5.42 62.07
N SER A 53 -49.62 -4.18 62.56
CA SER A 53 -48.63 -3.20 62.07
C SER A 53 -47.21 -3.75 62.16
N ALA A 54 -46.81 -4.24 63.34
CA ALA A 54 -45.46 -4.80 63.53
C ALA A 54 -45.22 -6.05 62.68
N THR A 55 -46.27 -6.79 62.30
CA THR A 55 -46.16 -7.95 61.41
C THR A 55 -45.89 -7.53 59.98
N ASP A 56 -46.45 -6.41 59.53
CA ASP A 56 -46.18 -5.87 58.20
C ASP A 56 -44.81 -5.19 58.15
N ASP A 57 -44.45 -4.40 59.18
CA ASP A 57 -43.10 -3.83 59.34
C ASP A 57 -42.03 -4.93 59.33
N PHE A 58 -42.26 -6.06 60.03
CA PHE A 58 -41.35 -7.19 60.05
C PHE A 58 -41.14 -7.84 58.67
N LYS A 59 -42.17 -7.85 57.80
CA LYS A 59 -42.06 -8.41 56.44
C LYS A 59 -41.32 -7.48 55.49
N ASP A 60 -41.46 -6.17 55.68
CA ASP A 60 -40.80 -5.17 54.83
C ASP A 60 -39.29 -5.10 55.08
N GLU A 61 -38.83 -5.56 56.25
CA GLU A 61 -37.43 -5.61 56.64
C GLU A 61 -36.70 -6.90 56.24
N PHE A 62 -37.31 -7.74 55.40
CA PHE A 62 -36.63 -8.93 54.87
C PHE A 62 -35.46 -8.54 53.98
N ILE A 63 -34.28 -9.10 54.28
CA ILE A 63 -33.08 -8.87 53.48
C ILE A 63 -33.30 -9.45 52.07
N THR A 64 -33.07 -8.62 51.05
CA THR A 64 -33.09 -9.03 49.64
C THR A 64 -31.68 -9.06 49.07
N ILE A 65 -31.30 -10.16 48.43
CA ILE A 65 -30.00 -10.35 47.79
C ILE A 65 -30.10 -10.20 46.27
N TYR A 66 -29.18 -9.43 45.67
CA TYR A 66 -29.16 -9.15 44.24
C TYR A 66 -28.11 -10.00 43.52
N PHE A 67 -28.55 -10.76 42.51
CA PHE A 67 -27.71 -11.69 41.74
C PHE A 67 -27.40 -11.25 40.30
N GLU A 68 -27.95 -10.13 39.81
CA GLU A 68 -27.91 -9.76 38.39
C GLU A 68 -26.50 -9.76 37.78
N ASP A 69 -25.52 -9.15 38.47
CA ASP A 69 -24.14 -9.08 37.99
C ASP A 69 -23.44 -10.44 38.01
N LEU A 70 -23.72 -11.27 39.02
CA LEU A 70 -23.19 -12.63 39.09
C LEU A 70 -23.79 -13.51 37.98
N ILE A 71 -25.09 -13.40 37.71
CA ILE A 71 -25.76 -14.13 36.63
C ILE A 71 -25.15 -13.75 35.28
N ARG A 72 -24.94 -12.46 35.03
CA ARG A 72 -24.31 -11.95 33.82
C ARG A 72 -22.89 -12.51 33.65
N ALA A 73 -22.08 -12.43 34.70
CA ALA A 73 -20.71 -12.94 34.69
C ALA A 73 -20.66 -14.47 34.44
N ILE A 74 -21.57 -15.24 35.03
CA ILE A 74 -21.69 -16.69 34.80
C ILE A 74 -22.07 -16.98 33.34
N ASN A 75 -23.03 -16.25 32.77
CA ASN A 75 -23.46 -16.46 31.40
C ASN A 75 -22.33 -16.17 30.40
N ASP A 76 -21.67 -15.03 30.54
CA ASP A 76 -20.53 -14.65 29.71
C ASP A 76 -19.39 -15.68 29.82
N ALA A 77 -19.12 -16.15 31.05
CA ALA A 77 -18.09 -17.15 31.31
C ALA A 77 -18.42 -18.51 30.68
N THR A 78 -19.69 -18.92 30.76
CA THR A 78 -20.19 -20.18 30.18
C THR A 78 -20.12 -20.15 28.67
N SER A 79 -20.59 -19.07 28.03
CA SER A 79 -20.48 -18.91 26.58
C SER A 79 -19.02 -18.92 26.10
N LEU A 80 -18.10 -18.34 26.89
CA LEU A 80 -16.67 -18.41 26.57
C LEU A 80 -16.13 -19.84 26.67
N LEU A 81 -16.47 -20.59 27.73
CA LEU A 81 -16.04 -21.98 27.88
C LEU A 81 -16.55 -22.85 26.71
N GLU A 82 -17.81 -22.69 26.31
CA GLU A 82 -18.42 -23.44 25.20
C GLU A 82 -17.81 -23.13 23.83
N ALA A 83 -17.26 -21.93 23.65
CA ALA A 83 -16.61 -21.52 22.41
C ALA A 83 -15.22 -22.17 22.18
N HIS A 84 -14.62 -22.79 23.21
CA HIS A 84 -13.23 -23.25 23.18
C HIS A 84 -13.12 -24.73 23.62
N GLN A 85 -12.74 -25.61 22.69
CA GLN A 85 -12.64 -27.05 22.97
C GLN A 85 -11.31 -27.42 23.63
N VAL A 86 -11.24 -28.62 24.21
CA VAL A 86 -9.96 -29.19 24.67
C VAL A 86 -9.18 -29.74 23.48
N GLY A 87 -7.91 -29.38 23.38
CA GLY A 87 -6.99 -29.96 22.41
C GLY A 87 -5.79 -29.08 22.13
N THR A 88 -5.02 -29.44 21.11
CA THR A 88 -3.82 -28.71 20.68
C THR A 88 -4.07 -27.85 19.44
N ALA A 89 -5.28 -27.87 18.89
CA ALA A 89 -5.65 -27.08 17.73
C ALA A 89 -5.79 -25.59 18.12
N GLU A 90 -5.76 -24.72 17.12
CA GLU A 90 -6.04 -23.30 17.31
C GLU A 90 -7.42 -23.10 17.94
N THR A 91 -7.54 -22.03 18.73
CA THR A 91 -8.71 -21.69 19.56
C THR A 91 -9.06 -22.71 20.65
N ASN A 92 -8.35 -23.83 20.77
CA ASN A 92 -8.53 -24.77 21.87
C ASN A 92 -7.72 -24.35 23.10
N VAL A 93 -7.98 -25.05 24.21
CA VAL A 93 -7.29 -24.90 25.50
C VAL A 93 -6.80 -26.25 25.99
N SER A 94 -5.86 -26.24 26.94
CA SER A 94 -5.46 -27.46 27.64
C SER A 94 -6.61 -28.01 28.49
N GLN A 95 -6.62 -29.33 28.71
CA GLN A 95 -7.61 -29.98 29.59
C GLN A 95 -7.61 -29.32 30.98
N ALA A 96 -6.44 -29.02 31.53
CA ALA A 96 -6.30 -28.39 32.84
C ALA A 96 -6.91 -26.97 32.89
N ALA A 97 -6.64 -26.14 31.87
CA ALA A 97 -7.21 -24.80 31.78
C ALA A 97 -8.75 -24.85 31.66
N HIS A 98 -9.26 -25.76 30.83
CA HIS A 98 -10.70 -25.99 30.66
C HIS A 98 -11.37 -26.44 31.96
N ASP A 99 -10.80 -27.42 32.65
CA ASP A 99 -11.36 -27.95 33.90
C ASP A 99 -11.30 -26.93 35.05
N ASN A 100 -10.21 -26.19 35.16
CA ASN A 100 -10.08 -25.12 36.15
C ASN A 100 -11.13 -24.02 35.93
N TYR A 101 -11.33 -23.62 34.67
CA TYR A 101 -12.32 -22.58 34.35
C TYR A 101 -13.75 -23.06 34.56
N LYS A 102 -14.06 -24.29 34.14
CA LYS A 102 -15.34 -24.95 34.42
C LYS A 102 -15.61 -25.05 35.93
N SER A 103 -14.59 -25.35 36.73
CA SER A 103 -14.72 -25.38 38.19
C SER A 103 -15.00 -23.99 38.78
N ALA A 104 -14.37 -22.93 38.27
CA ALA A 104 -14.63 -21.56 38.72
C ALA A 104 -16.06 -21.12 38.42
N ILE A 105 -16.57 -21.45 37.22
CA ILE A 105 -17.98 -21.24 36.84
C ILE A 105 -18.89 -22.03 37.79
N GLY A 106 -18.56 -23.29 38.06
CA GLY A 106 -19.30 -24.14 39.00
C GLY A 106 -19.38 -23.56 40.41
N ASN A 107 -18.28 -23.01 40.93
CA ASN A 107 -18.26 -22.35 42.25
C ASN A 107 -19.16 -21.10 42.28
N ALA A 108 -19.14 -20.29 41.22
CA ALA A 108 -20.02 -19.11 41.10
C ALA A 108 -21.50 -19.53 41.02
N VAL A 109 -21.81 -20.58 40.26
CA VAL A 109 -23.16 -21.17 40.18
C VAL A 109 -23.62 -21.70 41.54
N GLN A 110 -22.75 -22.33 42.33
CA GLN A 110 -23.10 -22.78 43.69
C GLN A 110 -23.50 -21.62 44.61
N ILE A 111 -22.81 -20.48 44.55
CA ILE A 111 -23.18 -19.28 45.33
C ILE A 111 -24.51 -18.69 44.86
N ARG A 112 -24.76 -18.67 43.55
CA ARG A 112 -26.03 -18.22 42.97
C ARG A 112 -27.21 -19.08 43.44
N ASP A 113 -27.06 -20.40 43.47
CA ASP A 113 -28.16 -21.34 43.75
C ASP A 113 -28.33 -21.66 45.24
N ARG A 114 -27.44 -21.15 46.11
CA ARG A 114 -27.47 -21.41 47.55
C ARG A 114 -28.58 -20.59 48.21
N ALA A 115 -29.49 -21.30 48.88
CA ALA A 115 -30.68 -20.72 49.51
C ALA A 115 -30.39 -19.68 50.60
N SER A 116 -29.18 -19.68 51.19
CA SER A 116 -28.80 -18.84 52.33
C SER A 116 -27.62 -17.91 52.04
N SER A 117 -27.41 -17.51 50.77
CA SER A 117 -26.30 -16.62 50.41
C SER A 117 -26.48 -15.21 50.99
N THR A 118 -25.37 -14.61 51.38
CA THR A 118 -25.26 -13.19 51.77
C THR A 118 -24.81 -12.33 50.57
N GLN A 119 -25.06 -11.02 50.62
CA GLN A 119 -24.61 -10.12 49.53
C GLN A 119 -23.08 -10.07 49.43
N ALA A 120 -22.38 -10.22 50.56
CA ALA A 120 -20.92 -10.29 50.60
C ALA A 120 -20.38 -11.54 49.87
N GLU A 121 -21.03 -12.70 50.05
CA GLU A 121 -20.68 -13.92 49.31
C GLU A 121 -20.94 -13.78 47.81
N VAL A 122 -22.08 -13.18 47.42
CA VAL A 122 -22.42 -12.94 46.00
C VAL A 122 -21.39 -12.02 45.34
N ASN A 123 -21.08 -10.89 45.97
CA ASN A 123 -20.08 -9.94 45.46
C ASN A 123 -18.67 -10.57 45.45
N GLY A 124 -18.36 -11.36 46.47
CA GLY A 124 -17.10 -12.09 46.61
C GLY A 124 -16.88 -13.16 45.55
N ALA A 125 -17.94 -13.69 44.91
CA ALA A 125 -17.85 -14.68 43.85
C ALA A 125 -17.44 -14.08 42.48
N ILE A 126 -17.68 -12.78 42.26
CA ILE A 126 -17.43 -12.13 40.96
C ILE A 126 -15.93 -12.01 40.66
N MET A 127 -15.12 -11.55 41.62
CA MET A 127 -13.68 -11.34 41.41
C MET A 127 -12.91 -12.64 41.09
N PRO A 128 -13.13 -13.77 41.79
CA PRO A 128 -12.53 -15.05 41.44
C PRO A 128 -12.94 -15.52 40.04
N LEU A 129 -14.21 -15.38 39.66
CA LEU A 129 -14.68 -15.77 38.33
C LEU A 129 -14.02 -14.90 37.26
N ALA A 130 -13.95 -13.59 37.45
CA ALA A 130 -13.27 -12.68 36.52
C ALA A 130 -11.77 -12.99 36.38
N SER A 131 -11.11 -13.34 37.49
CA SER A 131 -9.70 -13.75 37.47
C SER A 131 -9.51 -15.07 36.71
N ALA A 132 -10.42 -16.04 36.90
CA ALA A 132 -10.40 -17.30 36.17
C ALA A 132 -10.70 -17.10 34.68
N THR A 133 -11.59 -16.18 34.31
CA THR A 133 -11.85 -15.79 32.92
C THR A 133 -10.61 -15.21 32.26
N ALA A 134 -9.87 -14.34 32.96
CA ALA A 134 -8.61 -13.79 32.44
C ALA A 134 -7.55 -14.88 32.25
N ALA A 135 -7.40 -15.79 33.22
CA ALA A 135 -6.48 -16.93 33.12
C ALA A 135 -6.85 -17.87 31.97
N PHE A 136 -8.13 -18.19 31.81
CA PHE A 136 -8.62 -19.04 30.72
C PHE A 136 -8.33 -18.43 29.35
N LYS A 137 -8.58 -17.11 29.18
CA LYS A 137 -8.28 -16.40 27.93
C LYS A 137 -6.79 -16.43 27.57
N ALA A 138 -5.90 -16.44 28.57
CA ALA A 138 -4.46 -16.51 28.35
C ALA A 138 -3.97 -17.89 27.88
N GLU A 139 -4.74 -18.96 28.16
CA GLU A 139 -4.41 -20.34 27.80
C GLU A 139 -4.98 -20.77 26.44
N ILE A 140 -5.77 -19.92 25.78
CA ILE A 140 -6.29 -20.19 24.44
C ILE A 140 -5.11 -20.25 23.45
N ILE A 141 -5.00 -21.36 22.74
CA ILE A 141 -3.97 -21.57 21.71
C ILE A 141 -4.25 -20.62 20.54
N VAL A 142 -3.30 -19.74 20.26
CA VAL A 142 -3.37 -18.76 19.17
C VAL A 142 -2.35 -19.11 18.10
N PRO A 143 -2.70 -19.00 16.80
CA PRO A 143 -1.77 -19.27 15.72
C PRO A 143 -0.53 -18.38 15.81
N ILE A 144 0.63 -19.00 15.61
CA ILE A 144 1.89 -18.27 15.42
C ILE A 144 1.89 -17.72 14.00
N PRO A 145 1.95 -16.38 13.80
CA PRO A 145 1.95 -15.81 12.47
C PRO A 145 3.20 -16.25 11.70
N THR A 146 3.02 -16.59 10.44
CA THR A 146 4.12 -16.81 9.48
C THR A 146 4.34 -15.54 8.67
N ILE A 147 5.58 -15.27 8.29
CA ILE A 147 5.94 -14.10 7.48
C ILE A 147 6.75 -14.55 6.25
N ALA A 148 6.41 -14.00 5.09
CA ALA A 148 7.16 -14.14 3.85
C ALA A 148 7.17 -12.81 3.09
N VAL A 149 8.20 -12.56 2.28
CA VAL A 149 8.18 -11.44 1.32
C VAL A 149 7.33 -11.85 0.13
N ASP A 150 6.37 -11.01 -0.23
CA ASP A 150 5.50 -11.24 -1.37
C ASP A 150 6.05 -10.51 -2.59
N GLY A 151 6.69 -11.24 -3.50
CA GLY A 151 6.98 -10.81 -4.88
C GLY A 151 7.63 -9.43 -5.11
N SER A 152 8.19 -8.79 -4.07
CA SER A 152 8.34 -7.34 -4.06
C SER A 152 9.27 -6.81 -5.16
N PHE A 153 8.71 -5.97 -6.04
CA PHE A 153 9.45 -5.15 -6.99
C PHE A 153 10.28 -4.04 -6.31
N SER A 154 9.98 -3.72 -5.04
CA SER A 154 10.75 -2.75 -4.24
C SER A 154 11.69 -3.44 -3.27
N ASN A 155 12.97 -3.12 -3.33
CA ASN A 155 13.92 -3.62 -2.33
C ASN A 155 13.93 -2.79 -1.02
N HIS A 156 13.40 -1.55 -1.02
CA HIS A 156 13.34 -0.69 0.18
C HIS A 156 11.98 -0.73 0.90
N MET A 157 10.90 -0.99 0.18
CA MET A 157 9.54 -1.03 0.73
C MET A 157 8.87 -2.35 0.37
N PRO A 158 9.26 -3.45 1.03
CA PRO A 158 8.74 -4.76 0.69
C PRO A 158 7.26 -4.88 1.00
N MET A 159 6.56 -5.63 0.16
CA MET A 159 5.30 -6.25 0.53
C MET A 159 5.59 -7.54 1.28
N ILE A 160 4.88 -7.77 2.39
CA ILE A 160 4.95 -9.05 3.10
C ILE A 160 3.58 -9.72 3.13
N LEU A 161 3.60 -11.05 3.01
CA LEU A 161 2.46 -11.89 3.30
C LEU A 161 2.59 -12.39 4.75
N VAL A 162 1.63 -12.01 5.59
CA VAL A 162 1.46 -12.57 6.92
C VAL A 162 0.41 -13.65 6.86
N GLY A 163 0.83 -14.90 7.02
CA GLY A 163 -0.05 -16.06 7.07
C GLY A 163 -0.29 -16.54 8.50
N ASN A 164 -1.19 -17.51 8.65
CA ASN A 164 -1.52 -18.13 9.93
C ASN A 164 -1.95 -17.10 10.98
N VAL A 165 -2.96 -16.30 10.65
CA VAL A 165 -3.55 -15.30 11.56
C VAL A 165 -5.06 -15.48 11.60
N ALA A 166 -5.69 -15.15 12.73
CA ALA A 166 -7.15 -15.15 12.82
C ALA A 166 -7.74 -13.80 12.41
N SER A 167 -8.92 -13.82 11.79
CA SER A 167 -9.67 -12.62 11.42
C SER A 167 -9.98 -11.76 12.66
N GLY A 168 -9.94 -10.43 12.50
CA GLY A 168 -10.15 -9.44 13.56
C GLY A 168 -8.92 -9.13 14.42
N ARG A 169 -7.80 -9.85 14.22
CA ARG A 169 -6.55 -9.57 14.95
C ARG A 169 -5.78 -8.41 14.31
N LYS A 170 -5.20 -7.57 15.15
CA LYS A 170 -4.30 -6.50 14.73
C LYS A 170 -2.91 -7.08 14.52
N ILE A 171 -2.36 -6.82 13.36
CA ILE A 171 -1.03 -7.25 12.93
C ILE A 171 -0.12 -6.03 12.97
N THR A 172 1.07 -6.18 13.56
CA THR A 172 2.10 -5.14 13.62
C THR A 172 3.44 -5.74 13.25
N VAL A 173 4.19 -5.06 12.39
CA VAL A 173 5.47 -5.51 11.87
C VAL A 173 6.55 -4.63 12.48
N TYR A 174 7.59 -5.26 13.00
CA TYR A 174 8.73 -4.63 13.64
C TYR A 174 10.00 -4.91 12.85
N ASP A 175 10.89 -3.92 12.81
CA ASP A 175 12.26 -4.10 12.34
C ASP A 175 13.14 -4.77 13.42
N THR A 176 14.42 -4.95 13.11
CA THR A 176 15.51 -5.57 13.87
C THR A 176 15.61 -5.08 15.31
N ASP A 177 15.29 -3.81 15.55
CA ASP A 177 15.30 -3.23 16.89
C ASP A 177 14.16 -3.78 17.78
N GLY A 178 13.17 -4.45 17.18
CA GLY A 178 11.99 -5.00 17.84
C GLY A 178 11.02 -3.94 18.35
N THR A 179 11.24 -2.66 18.04
CA THR A 179 10.48 -1.52 18.57
C THR A 179 9.95 -0.59 17.49
N THR A 180 10.68 -0.40 16.40
CA THR A 180 10.26 0.41 15.27
C THR A 180 9.17 -0.34 14.51
N VAL A 181 7.96 0.21 14.53
CA VAL A 181 6.85 -0.28 13.72
C VAL A 181 7.06 0.20 12.29
N ILE A 182 7.10 -0.75 11.36
CA ILE A 182 7.34 -0.52 9.92
C ILE A 182 6.13 -0.95 9.09
N GLY A 183 5.02 -1.31 9.72
CA GLY A 183 3.80 -1.72 9.06
C GLY A 183 2.76 -2.24 10.05
N SER A 184 1.49 -2.04 9.73
CA SER A 184 0.40 -2.61 10.51
C SER A 184 -0.87 -2.78 9.67
N GLY A 185 -1.75 -3.68 10.11
CA GLY A 185 -3.04 -3.89 9.46
C GLY A 185 -3.95 -4.78 10.30
N LEU A 186 -5.19 -4.93 9.85
CA LEU A 186 -6.16 -5.83 10.45
C LEU A 186 -6.26 -7.08 9.59
N ALA A 187 -6.10 -8.25 10.17
CA ALA A 187 -6.38 -9.50 9.46
C ALA A 187 -7.89 -9.63 9.25
N THR A 188 -8.34 -9.73 8.00
CA THR A 188 -9.76 -9.97 7.66
C THR A 188 -10.06 -11.44 7.38
N GLY A 189 -9.02 -12.25 7.16
CA GLY A 189 -9.09 -13.69 6.95
C GLY A 189 -7.93 -14.43 7.62
N THR A 190 -7.48 -15.53 7.01
CA THR A 190 -6.37 -16.37 7.52
C THR A 190 -4.97 -15.83 7.19
N SER A 191 -4.91 -14.79 6.37
CA SER A 191 -3.71 -14.08 5.98
C SER A 191 -4.01 -12.61 5.72
N VAL A 192 -2.95 -11.79 5.70
CA VAL A 192 -3.00 -10.39 5.31
C VAL A 192 -1.71 -10.01 4.59
N THR A 193 -1.83 -9.29 3.48
CA THR A 193 -0.69 -8.67 2.79
C THR A 193 -0.52 -7.26 3.33
N LEU A 194 0.69 -6.90 3.74
CA LEU A 194 1.02 -5.58 4.30
C LEU A 194 2.14 -4.93 3.49
N ALA A 195 1.93 -3.67 3.13
CA ALA A 195 3.01 -2.79 2.69
C ALA A 195 3.82 -2.35 3.91
N LEU A 196 5.15 -2.42 3.81
CA LEU A 196 6.04 -1.92 4.84
C LEU A 196 6.65 -0.58 4.45
N ASP A 197 6.79 0.29 5.45
CA ASP A 197 7.50 1.56 5.36
C ASP A 197 8.95 1.33 4.88
N ALA A 198 9.54 2.37 4.30
CA ALA A 198 10.89 2.31 3.75
C ALA A 198 11.93 1.91 4.81
N LEU A 199 12.64 0.82 4.53
CA LEU A 199 13.74 0.33 5.35
C LEU A 199 15.07 0.95 4.90
N THR A 200 15.99 1.13 5.83
CA THR A 200 17.34 1.60 5.54
C THR A 200 18.16 0.55 4.79
N VAL A 201 19.26 0.93 4.12
CA VAL A 201 20.17 -0.04 3.51
C VAL A 201 20.83 -0.89 4.59
N GLY A 202 20.78 -2.21 4.45
CA GLY A 202 21.33 -3.15 5.41
C GLY A 202 20.51 -4.43 5.54
N THR A 203 20.89 -5.27 6.50
CA THR A 203 20.13 -6.47 6.86
C THR A 203 19.20 -6.16 8.01
N HIS A 204 17.93 -6.48 7.79
CA HIS A 204 16.82 -6.29 8.71
C HIS A 204 16.29 -7.66 9.17
N THR A 205 15.86 -7.78 10.43
CA THR A 205 15.15 -8.96 10.94
C THR A 205 13.71 -8.58 11.24
N LEU A 206 12.82 -8.85 10.28
CA LEU A 206 11.42 -8.49 10.38
C LEU A 206 10.69 -9.47 11.31
N LYS A 207 9.90 -8.95 12.25
CA LYS A 207 9.05 -9.75 13.14
C LYS A 207 7.62 -9.25 13.12
N VAL A 208 6.68 -10.18 13.10
CA VAL A 208 5.25 -9.87 13.16
C VAL A 208 4.74 -10.17 14.55
N LYS A 209 3.94 -9.25 15.09
CA LYS A 209 3.11 -9.45 16.27
C LYS A 209 1.65 -9.52 15.83
N SER A 210 0.94 -10.56 16.27
CA SER A 210 -0.51 -10.69 16.14
C SER A 210 -1.15 -10.51 17.51
N GLU A 211 -2.00 -9.49 17.66
CA GLU A 211 -2.69 -9.16 18.91
C GLU A 211 -4.21 -9.12 18.72
N ASP A 212 -4.97 -9.54 19.74
CA ASP A 212 -6.42 -9.35 19.75
C ASP A 212 -6.76 -7.86 19.96
N GLN A 213 -8.02 -7.48 19.69
CA GLN A 213 -8.46 -6.09 19.85
C GLN A 213 -8.33 -5.57 21.29
N ALA A 214 -8.40 -6.47 22.28
CA ALA A 214 -8.24 -6.14 23.69
C ALA A 214 -6.76 -6.03 24.13
N GLY A 215 -5.80 -6.44 23.30
CA GLY A 215 -4.37 -6.47 23.60
C GLY A 215 -3.96 -7.49 24.68
N MET A 216 -4.81 -8.46 25.00
CA MET A 216 -4.58 -9.45 26.05
C MET A 216 -3.81 -10.67 25.53
N SER A 217 -4.07 -11.11 24.30
CA SER A 217 -3.36 -12.21 23.65
C SER A 217 -2.41 -11.69 22.58
N LYS A 218 -1.11 -12.01 22.69
CA LYS A 218 -0.05 -11.59 21.77
C LYS A 218 0.84 -12.76 21.38
N VAL A 219 1.04 -12.94 20.08
CA VAL A 219 1.95 -13.96 19.54
C VAL A 219 2.88 -13.33 18.52
N TYR A 220 4.14 -13.75 18.52
CA TYR A 220 5.16 -13.25 17.60
C TYR A 220 5.57 -14.33 16.60
N SER A 221 5.83 -13.91 15.35
CA SER A 221 6.43 -14.78 14.34
C SER A 221 7.88 -15.10 14.66
N ALA A 222 8.43 -16.11 13.97
CA ALA A 222 9.87 -16.17 13.76
C ALA A 222 10.36 -14.91 13.03
N GLY A 223 11.64 -14.55 13.23
CA GLY A 223 12.26 -13.46 12.49
C GLY A 223 12.51 -13.84 11.02
N LEU A 224 12.20 -12.93 10.11
CA LEU A 224 12.54 -13.04 8.69
C LEU A 224 13.70 -12.10 8.38
N ASN A 225 14.83 -12.66 7.94
CA ASN A 225 15.94 -11.85 7.46
C ASN A 225 15.60 -11.27 6.09
N TYR A 226 15.65 -9.95 5.99
CA TYR A 226 15.42 -9.20 4.77
C TYR A 226 16.60 -8.26 4.53
N THR A 227 17.19 -8.28 3.34
CA THR A 227 18.34 -7.41 3.03
C THR A 227 17.93 -6.34 2.04
N VAL A 228 18.00 -5.09 2.48
CA VAL A 228 17.79 -3.91 1.66
C VAL A 228 19.13 -3.54 1.04
N ASN A 229 19.21 -3.64 -0.28
CA ASN A 229 20.38 -3.20 -1.03
C ASN A 229 20.21 -1.73 -1.41
N ALA A 230 21.31 -0.97 -1.47
CA ALA A 230 21.27 0.38 -2.04
C ALA A 230 20.69 0.35 -3.47
N ILE A 231 19.68 1.18 -3.74
CA ILE A 231 19.14 1.34 -5.09
C ILE A 231 20.15 2.14 -5.90
N ARG A 232 20.56 1.58 -7.04
CA ARG A 232 21.29 2.33 -8.06
C ARG A 232 20.28 3.02 -8.95
N ILE A 233 20.52 4.29 -9.26
CA ILE A 233 19.80 4.98 -10.33
C ILE A 233 20.12 4.25 -11.63
N LEU A 234 19.10 3.68 -12.27
CA LEU A 234 19.27 2.96 -13.52
C LEU A 234 19.39 3.97 -14.68
N PRO A 235 20.26 3.73 -15.69
CA PRO A 235 20.46 4.66 -16.80
C PRO A 235 19.18 5.10 -17.51
N GLU A 236 18.25 4.18 -17.73
CA GLU A 236 16.94 4.44 -18.35
C GLU A 236 16.03 5.36 -17.54
N ASN A 237 16.29 5.49 -16.23
CA ASN A 237 15.59 6.40 -15.33
C ASN A 237 16.28 7.76 -15.21
N GLN A 238 17.44 7.94 -15.87
CA GLN A 238 18.24 9.16 -15.79
C GLN A 238 17.91 10.21 -16.83
N ILE A 239 17.24 9.86 -17.92
CA ILE A 239 16.91 10.80 -18.99
C ILE A 239 15.46 10.60 -19.43
N SER A 240 14.74 11.70 -19.64
CA SER A 240 13.38 11.71 -20.16
C SER A 240 13.18 12.95 -21.01
N GLU A 241 12.49 12.80 -22.13
CA GLU A 241 12.06 13.92 -22.99
C GLU A 241 10.53 13.92 -23.11
N SER A 242 9.94 15.11 -23.22
CA SER A 242 8.53 15.34 -23.54
C SER A 242 8.38 16.38 -24.66
N GLN A 243 7.14 16.68 -25.06
CA GLN A 243 6.87 17.75 -26.04
C GLN A 243 7.42 19.12 -25.67
N ALA A 244 7.67 19.39 -24.40
CA ALA A 244 8.21 20.67 -24.01
C ALA A 244 9.72 20.59 -23.78
N HIS A 245 10.17 19.66 -22.95
CA HIS A 245 11.46 19.79 -22.29
C HIS A 245 12.12 18.44 -22.05
N ILE A 246 13.39 18.51 -21.67
CA ILE A 246 14.17 17.37 -21.22
C ILE A 246 14.36 17.47 -19.71
N ALA A 247 14.30 16.33 -19.04
CA ALA A 247 14.70 16.16 -17.67
C ALA A 247 15.80 15.10 -17.56
N ALA A 248 16.83 15.38 -16.76
CA ALA A 248 17.96 14.50 -16.54
C ALA A 248 18.30 14.38 -15.05
N LEU A 249 18.71 13.19 -14.61
CA LEU A 249 18.97 12.86 -13.21
C LEU A 249 20.41 12.37 -13.04
N ALA A 250 21.17 13.08 -12.21
CA ALA A 250 22.52 12.70 -11.84
C ALA A 250 22.54 11.61 -10.74
N THR A 251 23.64 10.88 -10.65
CA THR A 251 23.83 9.75 -9.70
C THR A 251 23.73 10.14 -8.24
N ASN A 252 23.85 11.43 -7.92
CA ASN A 252 23.70 11.98 -6.57
C ASN A 252 22.27 12.46 -6.24
N GLY A 253 21.29 12.13 -7.09
CA GLY A 253 19.89 12.51 -6.92
C GLY A 253 19.53 13.91 -7.47
N GLN A 254 20.50 14.68 -7.99
CA GLN A 254 20.21 16.01 -8.55
C GLN A 254 19.50 15.91 -9.90
N VAL A 255 18.43 16.68 -10.07
CA VAL A 255 17.70 16.79 -11.34
C VAL A 255 18.03 18.08 -12.08
N TYR A 256 18.11 17.97 -13.39
CA TYR A 256 18.37 19.02 -14.34
C TYR A 256 17.26 19.07 -15.39
N THR A 257 16.88 20.26 -15.84
CA THR A 257 15.81 20.46 -16.85
C THR A 257 16.22 21.55 -17.85
N TRP A 258 15.75 21.44 -19.09
CA TRP A 258 15.91 22.49 -20.12
C TRP A 258 14.93 22.26 -21.28
N GLY A 259 14.73 23.27 -22.13
CA GLY A 259 13.75 23.26 -23.21
C GLY A 259 12.60 24.24 -22.98
N TYR A 260 11.45 23.95 -23.58
CA TYR A 260 10.24 24.76 -23.50
C TYR A 260 9.66 24.80 -22.08
N ASN A 261 9.09 25.93 -21.67
CA ASN A 261 8.71 26.17 -20.27
C ASN A 261 7.35 26.87 -20.10
N TYR A 262 6.37 26.59 -20.96
CA TYR A 262 5.11 27.34 -20.95
C TYR A 262 4.27 27.20 -19.66
N ALA A 263 4.48 26.14 -18.88
CA ALA A 263 3.70 25.79 -17.70
C ALA A 263 4.56 25.61 -16.43
N GLY A 264 5.82 26.06 -16.44
CA GLY A 264 6.73 25.98 -15.30
C GLY A 264 7.43 24.63 -15.13
N GLN A 265 7.38 23.75 -16.13
CA GLN A 265 7.97 22.39 -16.13
C GLN A 265 9.49 22.38 -15.93
N ILE A 266 10.18 23.48 -16.21
CA ILE A 266 11.61 23.62 -15.90
C ILE A 266 11.85 23.72 -14.39
N GLY A 267 10.93 24.32 -13.63
CA GLY A 267 11.07 24.47 -12.17
C GLY A 267 11.93 25.65 -11.76
N ASP A 268 12.13 26.63 -12.64
CA ASP A 268 12.88 27.86 -12.37
C ASP A 268 12.03 29.05 -11.91
N GLY A 269 10.73 28.83 -11.72
CA GLY A 269 9.76 29.84 -11.32
C GLY A 269 9.32 30.78 -12.44
N THR A 270 9.65 30.49 -13.69
CA THR A 270 9.30 31.32 -14.85
C THR A 270 8.51 30.54 -15.91
N THR A 271 8.13 31.21 -16.99
CA THR A 271 7.59 30.61 -18.21
C THR A 271 8.56 30.65 -19.41
N ALA A 272 9.77 31.18 -19.20
CA ALA A 272 10.72 31.37 -20.28
C ALA A 272 11.40 30.04 -20.64
N PRO A 273 11.52 29.69 -21.93
CA PRO A 273 12.27 28.51 -22.34
C PRO A 273 13.73 28.61 -21.88
N ARG A 274 14.35 27.47 -21.58
CA ARG A 274 15.75 27.37 -21.20
C ARG A 274 16.54 26.69 -22.31
N THR A 275 17.40 27.44 -22.99
CA THR A 275 18.31 26.90 -24.01
C THR A 275 19.55 26.22 -23.44
N THR A 276 19.76 26.34 -22.14
CA THR A 276 20.86 25.73 -21.40
C THR A 276 20.33 24.99 -20.19
N ILE A 277 21.08 23.97 -19.76
CA ILE A 277 20.77 23.16 -18.57
C ILE A 277 20.49 24.02 -17.33
N PHE A 278 19.34 23.79 -16.70
CA PHE A 278 18.97 24.36 -15.41
C PHE A 278 19.05 23.30 -14.31
N LYS A 279 19.62 23.66 -13.16
CA LYS A 279 19.71 22.79 -11.98
C LYS A 279 18.52 23.06 -11.07
N VAL A 280 17.62 22.08 -10.94
CA VAL A 280 16.38 22.23 -10.17
C VAL A 280 16.68 22.28 -8.66
N PRO A 281 16.26 23.32 -7.93
CA PRO A 281 16.51 23.44 -6.49
C PRO A 281 15.49 22.67 -5.64
N ASN A 282 15.77 22.54 -4.34
CA ASN A 282 14.83 22.06 -3.31
C ASN A 282 14.28 20.64 -3.51
N LEU A 283 15.10 19.75 -4.06
CA LEU A 283 14.78 18.34 -4.25
C LEU A 283 15.32 17.47 -3.11
N PRO A 284 14.64 16.35 -2.77
CA PRO A 284 15.20 15.34 -1.90
C PRO A 284 16.44 14.67 -2.52
N LYS A 285 17.37 14.17 -1.69
CA LYS A 285 18.64 13.59 -2.16
C LYS A 285 18.51 12.16 -2.69
N ASN A 286 17.41 11.48 -2.39
CA ASN A 286 17.19 10.07 -2.69
C ASN A 286 16.35 9.85 -3.96
N ILE A 287 16.43 10.75 -4.94
CA ILE A 287 15.74 10.59 -6.23
C ILE A 287 16.39 9.46 -7.03
N ILE A 288 15.56 8.56 -7.57
CA ILE A 288 15.98 7.38 -8.32
C ILE A 288 15.41 7.32 -9.74
N ALA A 289 14.44 8.17 -10.08
CA ALA A 289 13.93 8.31 -11.45
C ALA A 289 13.39 9.72 -11.70
N VAL A 290 13.45 10.16 -12.96
CA VAL A 290 12.84 11.40 -13.45
C VAL A 290 12.03 11.13 -14.71
N GLN A 291 10.88 11.80 -14.87
CA GLN A 291 10.07 11.79 -16.09
C GLN A 291 9.66 13.21 -16.46
N ALA A 292 9.77 13.54 -17.75
CA ALA A 292 9.30 14.79 -18.33
C ALA A 292 7.88 14.57 -18.91
N GLY A 293 6.89 15.32 -18.42
CA GLY A 293 5.57 15.45 -19.04
C GLY A 293 5.47 16.72 -19.91
N GLU A 294 4.35 16.94 -20.60
CA GLU A 294 4.19 18.09 -21.52
C GLU A 294 4.26 19.44 -20.79
N GLY A 295 3.58 19.52 -19.65
CA GLY A 295 3.55 20.72 -18.82
C GLY A 295 4.18 20.54 -17.45
N ASN A 296 4.77 19.39 -17.13
CA ASN A 296 5.24 19.08 -15.78
C ASN A 296 6.50 18.21 -15.78
N THR A 297 7.20 18.16 -14.64
CA THR A 297 8.25 17.16 -14.40
C THR A 297 7.92 16.41 -13.13
N THR A 298 8.15 15.10 -13.14
CA THR A 298 7.96 14.22 -11.99
C THR A 298 9.24 13.47 -11.65
N VAL A 299 9.42 13.15 -10.38
CA VAL A 299 10.54 12.36 -9.88
C VAL A 299 10.07 11.36 -8.85
N LEU A 300 10.74 10.22 -8.77
CA LEU A 300 10.50 9.17 -7.79
C LEU A 300 11.66 9.10 -6.80
N THR A 301 11.37 9.07 -5.51
CA THR A 301 12.35 8.84 -4.45
C THR A 301 12.45 7.35 -4.08
N SER A 302 13.60 6.94 -3.54
CA SER A 302 13.85 5.55 -3.12
C SER A 302 12.94 5.07 -1.99
N ASP A 303 12.31 6.00 -1.28
CA ASP A 303 11.29 5.75 -0.23
C ASP A 303 9.85 5.80 -0.78
N GLY A 304 9.68 5.77 -2.10
CA GLY A 304 8.39 5.52 -2.74
C GLY A 304 7.47 6.71 -2.91
N HIS A 305 7.98 7.93 -2.71
CA HIS A 305 7.21 9.14 -2.90
C HIS A 305 7.44 9.75 -4.29
N ILE A 306 6.41 10.42 -4.80
CA ILE A 306 6.47 11.16 -6.06
C ILE A 306 6.55 12.63 -5.74
N TRP A 307 7.48 13.34 -6.37
CA TRP A 307 7.51 14.80 -6.40
C TRP A 307 7.23 15.31 -7.80
N LYS A 308 6.59 16.48 -7.91
CA LYS A 308 6.18 17.10 -9.17
C LYS A 308 6.32 18.62 -9.12
N TRP A 309 6.55 19.23 -10.28
CA TRP A 309 6.37 20.68 -10.51
C TRP A 309 5.88 20.97 -11.94
N GLY A 310 5.52 22.23 -12.19
CA GLY A 310 4.87 22.66 -13.44
C GLY A 310 3.34 22.52 -13.40
N SER A 311 2.70 22.43 -14.56
CA SER A 311 1.26 22.49 -14.78
C SER A 311 0.64 23.81 -14.31
N ASN A 312 1.29 24.93 -14.66
CA ASN A 312 0.94 26.29 -14.23
C ASN A 312 1.14 26.55 -12.73
N ASP A 313 1.90 25.70 -12.05
CA ASP A 313 2.41 25.92 -10.70
C ASP A 313 3.91 26.24 -10.74
N PHE A 314 4.26 27.47 -10.42
CA PHE A 314 5.62 28.03 -10.51
C PHE A 314 6.36 28.04 -9.18
N SER A 315 5.80 27.44 -8.13
CA SER A 315 6.42 27.42 -6.80
C SER A 315 7.50 26.35 -6.62
N GLY A 316 7.77 25.55 -7.65
CA GLY A 316 8.82 24.54 -7.68
C GLY A 316 8.36 23.14 -7.25
N PRO A 317 9.32 22.22 -6.99
CA PRO A 317 9.04 20.83 -6.64
C PRO A 317 8.20 20.66 -5.36
N LYS A 318 7.17 19.81 -5.42
CA LYS A 318 6.32 19.43 -4.29
C LYS A 318 6.07 17.93 -4.27
N MET A 319 6.04 17.34 -3.08
CA MET A 319 5.60 15.97 -2.89
C MET A 319 4.09 15.84 -3.17
N ILE A 320 3.70 14.75 -3.81
CA ILE A 320 2.29 14.40 -4.05
C ILE A 320 1.78 13.63 -2.84
N ASN A 321 0.72 14.12 -2.20
CA ASN A 321 0.10 13.45 -1.05
C ASN A 321 -0.87 12.35 -1.52
N GLY A 322 -1.06 11.32 -0.69
CA GLY A 322 -2.01 10.24 -0.96
C GLY A 322 -1.50 9.15 -1.90
N ILE A 323 -0.21 9.20 -2.27
CA ILE A 323 0.50 8.12 -2.96
C ILE A 323 1.87 7.91 -2.33
N ASP A 324 2.19 6.66 -2.08
CA ASP A 324 3.42 6.18 -1.44
C ASP A 324 3.76 4.80 -2.02
N HIS A 325 4.85 4.17 -1.56
CA HIS A 325 5.23 2.81 -1.96
C HIS A 325 5.37 2.63 -3.49
N VAL A 326 5.68 3.71 -4.21
CA VAL A 326 5.83 3.69 -5.66
C VAL A 326 7.20 3.11 -6.03
N VAL A 327 7.24 2.26 -7.05
CA VAL A 327 8.47 1.62 -7.56
C VAL A 327 8.84 2.08 -8.97
N SER A 328 7.87 2.63 -9.71
CA SER A 328 8.10 3.15 -11.06
C SER A 328 7.05 4.21 -11.39
N ILE A 329 7.46 5.20 -12.19
CA ILE A 329 6.60 6.28 -12.68
C ILE A 329 6.73 6.42 -14.20
N SER A 330 5.66 6.89 -14.82
CA SER A 330 5.62 7.39 -16.19
C SER A 330 4.84 8.70 -16.21
N SER A 331 5.23 9.63 -17.07
CA SER A 331 4.49 10.88 -17.25
C SER A 331 4.49 11.27 -18.72
N GLN A 332 3.31 11.45 -19.29
CA GLN A 332 3.15 12.01 -20.64
C GLN A 332 1.91 12.91 -20.68
N GLY A 333 1.99 14.04 -21.39
CA GLY A 333 0.96 15.08 -21.30
C GLY A 333 0.89 15.66 -19.88
N SER A 334 -0.33 15.72 -19.32
CA SER A 334 -0.60 16.05 -17.91
C SER A 334 -0.79 14.81 -17.02
N ASN A 335 -0.84 13.60 -17.60
CA ASN A 335 -1.06 12.37 -16.87
C ASN A 335 0.23 11.86 -16.22
N ILE A 336 0.03 11.17 -15.10
CA ILE A 336 1.07 10.46 -14.38
C ILE A 336 0.49 9.10 -14.00
N VAL A 337 1.25 8.06 -14.30
CA VAL A 337 0.95 6.70 -13.87
C VAL A 337 2.10 6.19 -13.00
N ALA A 338 1.73 5.58 -11.88
CA ALA A 338 2.64 5.06 -10.89
C ALA A 338 2.33 3.59 -10.62
N ILE A 339 3.37 2.78 -10.51
CA ILE A 339 3.29 1.38 -10.09
C ILE A 339 3.67 1.33 -8.61
N LYS A 340 2.81 0.75 -7.77
CA LYS A 340 3.08 0.51 -6.36
C LYS A 340 3.82 -0.82 -6.15
N SER A 341 4.46 -0.98 -5.00
CA SER A 341 5.20 -2.22 -4.65
C SER A 341 4.31 -3.47 -4.57
N ASP A 342 3.00 -3.30 -4.38
CA ASP A 342 1.99 -4.37 -4.47
C ASP A 342 1.57 -4.72 -5.90
N GLY A 343 2.20 -4.09 -6.91
CA GLY A 343 1.91 -4.30 -8.33
C GLY A 343 0.66 -3.58 -8.82
N THR A 344 -0.04 -2.82 -7.96
CA THR A 344 -1.19 -2.00 -8.37
C THR A 344 -0.73 -0.76 -9.13
N VAL A 345 -1.58 -0.29 -10.04
CA VAL A 345 -1.31 0.87 -10.88
C VAL A 345 -2.23 2.01 -10.45
N SER A 346 -1.66 3.19 -10.19
CA SER A 346 -2.37 4.42 -9.85
C SER A 346 -2.21 5.46 -10.95
N LYS A 347 -3.30 6.12 -11.37
CA LYS A 347 -3.30 7.21 -12.36
C LYS A 347 -3.79 8.53 -11.75
N PHE A 348 -3.17 9.65 -12.11
CA PHE A 348 -3.58 11.00 -11.69
C PHE A 348 -3.08 12.10 -12.64
N ILE A 349 -3.78 13.25 -12.66
CA ILE A 349 -3.52 14.41 -13.54
C ILE A 349 -3.08 15.68 -12.80
N HIS A 350 -3.37 15.76 -11.49
CA HIS A 350 -3.18 16.95 -10.65
C HIS A 350 -2.81 16.54 -9.21
N TYR A 351 -2.64 17.49 -8.29
CA TYR A 351 -2.36 17.26 -6.86
C TYR A 351 -3.56 16.64 -6.08
N VAL A 352 -4.40 15.84 -6.73
CA VAL A 352 -5.60 15.22 -6.13
C VAL A 352 -5.60 13.70 -6.35
N SER A 353 -6.29 13.02 -5.43
CA SER A 353 -6.17 11.61 -5.09
C SER A 353 -6.01 10.65 -6.27
N PRO A 354 -4.95 9.81 -6.29
CA PRO A 354 -4.76 8.78 -7.30
C PRO A 354 -5.94 7.81 -7.36
N SER A 355 -6.28 7.34 -8.57
CA SER A 355 -7.24 6.26 -8.78
C SER A 355 -6.54 4.98 -9.22
N GLN A 356 -6.94 3.84 -8.64
CA GLN A 356 -6.40 2.53 -9.01
C GLN A 356 -6.97 2.09 -10.37
N VAL A 357 -6.10 1.61 -11.26
CA VAL A 357 -6.50 0.89 -12.48
C VAL A 357 -6.79 -0.56 -12.07
N MET A 358 -8.06 -0.96 -12.16
CA MET A 358 -8.51 -2.29 -11.77
C MET A 358 -8.03 -3.37 -12.74
N ASN A 359 -7.91 -4.61 -12.25
CA ASN A 359 -7.54 -5.82 -13.01
C ASN A 359 -6.11 -5.85 -13.57
N LEU A 360 -5.20 -5.07 -12.99
CA LEU A 360 -3.76 -5.19 -13.19
C LEU A 360 -3.09 -5.51 -11.86
N ASP A 361 -2.16 -6.46 -11.92
CA ASP A 361 -1.30 -6.89 -10.83
C ASP A 361 0.10 -7.18 -11.41
N HIS A 362 1.13 -7.28 -10.57
CA HIS A 362 2.47 -7.70 -11.02
C HIS A 362 3.07 -6.87 -12.17
N VAL A 363 2.67 -5.61 -12.31
CA VAL A 363 3.19 -4.70 -13.35
C VAL A 363 4.60 -4.26 -12.98
N ILE A 364 5.53 -4.31 -13.94
CA ILE A 364 6.94 -3.93 -13.77
C ILE A 364 7.36 -2.71 -14.58
N ALA A 365 6.62 -2.37 -15.63
CA ALA A 365 6.83 -1.14 -16.36
C ALA A 365 5.49 -0.59 -16.89
N VAL A 366 5.39 0.72 -16.94
CA VAL A 366 4.27 1.44 -17.54
C VAL A 366 4.80 2.55 -18.44
N LYS A 367 4.14 2.73 -19.58
CA LYS A 367 4.40 3.78 -20.54
C LYS A 367 3.08 4.37 -21.01
N GLU A 368 2.99 5.68 -20.99
CA GLU A 368 1.81 6.40 -21.48
C GLU A 368 1.97 6.76 -22.96
N MET A 369 0.84 7.05 -23.58
CA MET A 369 0.67 7.56 -24.94
C MET A 369 -0.28 8.78 -24.88
N TRP A 370 -0.40 9.52 -25.99
CA TRP A 370 -1.39 10.60 -26.06
C TRP A 370 -2.82 10.06 -25.91
N SER A 371 -3.75 10.92 -25.48
CA SER A 371 -5.18 10.58 -25.31
C SER A 371 -5.49 9.45 -24.32
N ASP A 372 -4.84 9.46 -23.15
CA ASP A 372 -5.10 8.54 -22.03
C ASP A 372 -4.79 7.06 -22.31
N THR A 373 -3.97 6.79 -23.33
CA THR A 373 -3.50 5.43 -23.63
C THR A 373 -2.31 5.05 -22.75
N ALA A 374 -2.27 3.80 -22.31
CA ALA A 374 -1.14 3.27 -21.58
C ALA A 374 -0.86 1.82 -22.00
N VAL A 375 0.42 1.46 -21.92
CA VAL A 375 0.95 0.11 -22.12
C VAL A 375 1.69 -0.29 -20.86
N VAL A 376 1.46 -1.50 -20.39
CA VAL A 376 2.10 -2.07 -19.21
C VAL A 376 2.77 -3.40 -19.52
N LEU A 377 3.92 -3.63 -18.92
CA LEU A 377 4.64 -4.90 -18.91
C LEU A 377 4.47 -5.55 -17.55
N LYS A 378 4.06 -6.81 -17.50
CA LYS A 378 3.97 -7.61 -16.27
C LYS A 378 5.23 -8.43 -16.05
N SER A 379 5.46 -8.88 -14.82
CA SER A 379 6.64 -9.68 -14.44
C SER A 379 6.71 -11.05 -15.11
N ASP A 380 5.58 -11.56 -15.60
CA ASP A 380 5.49 -12.79 -16.40
C ASP A 380 5.83 -12.58 -17.89
N GLY A 381 6.26 -11.37 -18.26
CA GLY A 381 6.64 -10.99 -19.62
C GLY A 381 5.46 -10.66 -20.53
N THR A 382 4.22 -10.65 -20.02
CA THR A 382 3.03 -10.27 -20.82
C THR A 382 2.86 -8.76 -20.89
N VAL A 383 2.31 -8.28 -22.02
CA VAL A 383 2.05 -6.85 -22.26
C VAL A 383 0.54 -6.62 -22.34
N TRP A 384 0.07 -5.57 -21.68
CA TRP A 384 -1.33 -5.16 -21.68
C TRP A 384 -1.45 -3.68 -22.02
N ALA A 385 -2.57 -3.27 -22.61
CA ALA A 385 -2.81 -1.88 -22.97
C ALA A 385 -4.28 -1.48 -22.79
N TRP A 386 -4.53 -0.18 -22.63
CA TRP A 386 -5.88 0.41 -22.63
C TRP A 386 -5.82 1.86 -23.12
N GLY A 387 -6.98 2.43 -23.40
CA GLY A 387 -7.18 3.81 -23.85
C GLY A 387 -7.61 3.92 -25.31
N ALA A 388 -7.15 4.97 -25.99
CA ALA A 388 -7.37 5.23 -27.40
C ALA A 388 -6.66 4.20 -28.30
N ASN A 389 -7.29 3.81 -29.40
CA ASN A 389 -6.83 2.76 -30.32
C ASN A 389 -7.08 3.07 -31.80
N ASP A 390 -7.32 4.34 -32.18
CA ASP A 390 -7.69 4.71 -33.56
C ASP A 390 -6.64 4.28 -34.61
N ASN A 391 -5.39 4.08 -34.20
CA ASN A 391 -4.27 3.66 -35.06
C ASN A 391 -3.74 2.25 -34.73
N GLY A 392 -4.45 1.47 -33.91
CA GLY A 392 -4.01 0.13 -33.49
C GLY A 392 -2.94 0.14 -32.41
N GLN A 393 -2.72 1.26 -31.71
CA GLN A 393 -1.66 1.40 -30.70
C GLN A 393 -1.81 0.45 -29.51
N LEU A 394 -2.99 -0.16 -29.32
CA LEU A 394 -3.20 -1.21 -28.31
C LEU A 394 -2.74 -2.60 -28.77
N GLY A 395 -2.47 -2.82 -30.06
CA GLY A 395 -1.93 -4.10 -30.57
C GLY A 395 -2.88 -5.30 -30.46
N ASP A 396 -4.16 -5.08 -30.20
CA ASP A 396 -5.16 -6.14 -29.95
C ASP A 396 -5.83 -6.66 -31.24
N GLY A 397 -5.32 -6.27 -32.40
CA GLY A 397 -5.90 -6.59 -33.71
C GLY A 397 -7.11 -5.74 -34.08
N THR A 398 -7.46 -4.73 -33.29
CA THR A 398 -8.58 -3.82 -33.55
C THR A 398 -8.13 -2.36 -33.63
N SER A 399 -9.04 -1.50 -34.07
CA SER A 399 -8.90 -0.04 -33.98
C SER A 399 -9.93 0.57 -33.02
N VAL A 400 -10.31 -0.19 -31.98
CA VAL A 400 -11.39 0.15 -31.05
C VAL A 400 -10.83 0.48 -29.68
N ASN A 401 -11.19 1.65 -29.15
CA ASN A 401 -10.79 2.12 -27.82
C ASN A 401 -11.19 1.11 -26.73
N LYS A 402 -10.31 0.91 -25.74
CA LYS A 402 -10.54 0.01 -24.62
C LYS A 402 -10.52 0.79 -23.31
N PRO A 403 -11.63 0.93 -22.59
CA PRO A 403 -11.63 1.62 -21.30
C PRO A 403 -10.95 0.79 -20.19
N ASN A 404 -10.70 -0.50 -20.43
CA ASN A 404 -10.07 -1.42 -19.49
C ASN A 404 -8.87 -2.12 -20.14
N PRO A 405 -7.87 -2.56 -19.35
CA PRO A 405 -6.71 -3.30 -19.84
C PRO A 405 -7.10 -4.54 -20.65
N VAL A 406 -6.47 -4.70 -21.82
CA VAL A 406 -6.52 -5.89 -22.68
C VAL A 406 -5.11 -6.43 -22.89
N GLN A 407 -4.96 -7.76 -22.89
CA GLN A 407 -3.67 -8.39 -23.18
C GLN A 407 -3.37 -8.32 -24.68
N ILE A 408 -2.13 -7.97 -25.00
CA ILE A 408 -1.59 -8.01 -26.36
C ILE A 408 -1.09 -9.43 -26.62
N THR A 409 -1.69 -10.10 -27.61
CA THR A 409 -1.35 -11.49 -27.96
C THR A 409 -0.30 -11.54 -29.07
N GLY A 410 0.41 -12.66 -29.20
CA GLY A 410 1.43 -12.86 -30.24
C GLY A 410 2.83 -12.35 -29.88
N LEU A 411 3.02 -11.78 -28.68
CA LEU A 411 4.34 -11.43 -28.16
C LEU A 411 4.99 -12.62 -27.41
N PRO A 412 6.31 -12.82 -27.51
CA PRO A 412 7.07 -13.72 -26.63
C PRO A 412 7.25 -13.08 -25.23
N PHE A 413 8.11 -13.66 -24.39
CA PHE A 413 8.47 -13.05 -23.11
C PHE A 413 9.17 -11.70 -23.32
N ILE A 414 8.50 -10.60 -22.94
CA ILE A 414 8.98 -9.23 -23.09
C ILE A 414 9.75 -8.77 -21.84
N THR A 415 10.77 -7.95 -22.05
CA THR A 415 11.68 -7.44 -21.02
C THR A 415 11.73 -5.92 -20.94
N ASP A 416 11.37 -5.20 -22.01
CA ASP A 416 11.25 -3.74 -22.02
C ASP A 416 10.15 -3.30 -22.98
N ILE A 417 9.52 -2.15 -22.68
CA ILE A 417 8.51 -1.49 -23.51
C ILE A 417 8.80 0.01 -23.60
N LYS A 418 8.57 0.58 -24.79
CA LYS A 418 8.63 2.03 -25.05
C LYS A 418 7.45 2.45 -25.91
N THR A 419 7.02 3.69 -25.77
CA THR A 419 5.91 4.25 -26.53
C THR A 419 6.35 5.56 -27.18
N GLY A 420 5.97 5.75 -28.43
CA GLY A 420 5.90 7.07 -29.04
C GLY A 420 4.52 7.68 -28.84
N ASN A 421 4.11 8.57 -29.75
CA ASN A 421 2.80 9.23 -29.66
C ASN A 421 1.65 8.21 -29.75
N GLN A 422 1.72 7.35 -30.79
CA GLN A 422 0.67 6.39 -31.13
C GLN A 422 1.25 5.05 -31.62
N HIS A 423 2.49 4.72 -31.27
CA HIS A 423 3.13 3.45 -31.61
C HIS A 423 3.92 2.90 -30.42
N THR A 424 4.02 1.57 -30.32
CA THR A 424 4.69 0.89 -29.21
C THR A 424 5.84 0.06 -29.73
N LEU A 425 6.92 -0.01 -28.95
CA LEU A 425 8.04 -0.93 -29.12
C LEU A 425 8.09 -1.89 -27.92
N ALA A 426 8.38 -3.16 -28.17
CA ALA A 426 8.65 -4.16 -27.15
C ALA A 426 9.92 -4.95 -27.46
N LEU A 427 10.74 -5.19 -26.44
CA LEU A 427 11.99 -5.96 -26.54
C LEU A 427 11.82 -7.34 -25.89
N SER A 428 12.00 -8.41 -26.66
CA SER A 428 11.96 -9.76 -26.13
C SER A 428 13.25 -10.12 -25.38
N VAL A 429 13.18 -11.16 -24.54
CA VAL A 429 14.35 -11.76 -23.87
C VAL A 429 15.40 -12.30 -24.86
N THR A 430 15.03 -12.57 -26.11
CA THR A 430 15.94 -13.03 -27.17
C THR A 430 16.62 -11.89 -27.92
N GLY A 431 16.27 -10.63 -27.61
CA GLY A 431 16.78 -9.45 -28.30
C GLY A 431 16.09 -9.14 -29.63
N ALA A 432 14.88 -9.67 -29.85
CA ALA A 432 14.01 -9.30 -30.96
C ALA A 432 13.16 -8.08 -30.59
N VAL A 433 12.91 -7.18 -31.54
CA VAL A 433 12.12 -5.97 -31.35
C VAL A 433 10.78 -6.14 -32.05
N TYR A 434 9.70 -5.88 -31.34
CA TYR A 434 8.35 -5.84 -31.88
C TYR A 434 7.83 -4.41 -31.89
N ALA A 435 7.09 -4.05 -32.93
CA ALA A 435 6.50 -2.72 -33.06
C ALA A 435 5.07 -2.78 -33.60
N TRP A 436 4.19 -1.89 -33.14
CA TRP A 436 2.80 -1.78 -33.61
C TRP A 436 2.22 -0.38 -33.38
N GLY A 437 1.04 -0.13 -33.93
CA GLY A 437 0.33 1.15 -33.89
C GLY A 437 0.46 1.96 -35.17
N SER A 438 0.44 3.28 -35.01
CA SER A 438 0.59 4.25 -36.10
C SER A 438 1.89 4.01 -36.87
N ASN A 439 1.87 4.10 -38.20
CA ASN A 439 3.05 3.89 -39.05
C ASN A 439 3.19 4.89 -40.21
N SER A 440 2.49 6.03 -40.16
CA SER A 440 2.49 7.03 -41.25
C SER A 440 3.87 7.54 -41.67
N ASP A 441 4.84 7.52 -40.75
CA ASP A 441 6.21 8.00 -40.99
C ASP A 441 7.24 6.86 -40.95
N GLY A 442 6.76 5.61 -40.91
CA GLY A 442 7.59 4.41 -40.87
C GLY A 442 8.07 3.99 -39.48
N GLN A 443 7.51 4.54 -38.40
CA GLN A 443 7.91 4.26 -37.01
C GLN A 443 7.81 2.78 -36.57
N VAL A 444 7.05 1.95 -37.29
CA VAL A 444 7.01 0.49 -37.06
C VAL A 444 8.22 -0.22 -37.69
N GLY A 445 8.78 0.32 -38.78
CA GLY A 445 10.02 -0.21 -39.37
C GLY A 445 9.85 -1.40 -40.30
N ASN A 446 8.63 -1.65 -40.79
CA ASN A 446 8.27 -2.79 -41.66
C ASN A 446 8.41 -2.49 -43.17
N GLY A 447 8.97 -1.34 -43.54
CA GLY A 447 9.10 -0.89 -44.93
C GLY A 447 7.82 -0.33 -45.55
N THR A 448 6.74 -0.16 -44.79
CA THR A 448 5.47 0.41 -45.25
C THR A 448 5.05 1.64 -44.45
N GLU A 449 3.93 2.25 -44.85
CA GLU A 449 3.26 3.36 -44.14
C GLU A 449 1.98 2.89 -43.41
N ASP A 450 1.64 1.60 -43.52
CA ASP A 450 0.39 1.06 -43.01
C ASP A 450 0.49 0.82 -41.50
N ASN A 451 -0.49 1.33 -40.76
CA ASN A 451 -0.64 1.06 -39.33
C ASN A 451 -0.65 -0.45 -39.06
N GLN A 452 0.00 -0.87 -37.98
CA GLN A 452 0.04 -2.27 -37.56
C GLN A 452 -0.87 -2.47 -36.36
N LEU A 453 -1.98 -3.19 -36.53
CA LEU A 453 -2.95 -3.45 -35.46
C LEU A 453 -2.51 -4.57 -34.51
N VAL A 454 -1.47 -5.32 -34.88
CA VAL A 454 -0.86 -6.38 -34.08
C VAL A 454 0.66 -6.20 -34.06
N PRO A 455 1.37 -6.73 -33.06
CA PRO A 455 2.83 -6.71 -33.02
C PRO A 455 3.49 -7.27 -34.29
N TYR A 456 4.34 -6.46 -34.92
CA TYR A 456 5.22 -6.86 -36.01
C TYR A 456 6.66 -7.03 -35.50
N GLU A 457 7.30 -8.16 -35.79
CA GLU A 457 8.72 -8.35 -35.50
C GLU A 457 9.56 -7.56 -36.50
N VAL A 458 10.31 -6.56 -36.02
CA VAL A 458 11.08 -5.64 -36.85
C VAL A 458 12.30 -6.34 -37.43
N GLU A 459 12.30 -6.52 -38.76
CA GLU A 459 13.39 -7.16 -39.48
C GLU A 459 14.67 -6.30 -39.52
N GLY A 460 15.82 -6.96 -39.74
CA GLY A 460 17.12 -6.29 -39.87
C GLY A 460 17.79 -5.91 -38.54
N LEU A 461 17.15 -6.23 -37.41
CA LEU A 461 17.70 -6.08 -36.06
C LEU A 461 18.11 -7.44 -35.49
N SER A 462 19.20 -7.47 -34.72
CA SER A 462 19.63 -8.69 -34.02
C SER A 462 20.36 -8.36 -32.73
N ASN A 463 20.20 -9.18 -31.71
CA ASN A 463 20.84 -9.02 -30.39
C ASN A 463 20.60 -7.63 -29.77
N ILE A 464 19.38 -7.11 -29.90
CA ILE A 464 19.02 -5.83 -29.29
C ILE A 464 19.00 -5.95 -27.77
N THR A 465 19.55 -4.95 -27.10
CA THR A 465 19.63 -4.88 -25.64
C THR A 465 18.87 -3.70 -25.05
N ARG A 466 18.58 -2.68 -25.88
CA ARG A 466 17.81 -1.50 -25.47
C ARG A 466 16.97 -0.98 -26.63
N ILE A 467 15.81 -0.45 -26.29
CA ILE A 467 14.91 0.25 -27.21
C ILE A 467 14.65 1.67 -26.70
N GLY A 468 14.36 2.57 -27.62
CA GLY A 468 13.92 3.94 -27.33
C GLY A 468 12.89 4.36 -28.35
N ALA A 469 11.97 5.24 -27.96
CA ALA A 469 10.98 5.80 -28.88
C ALA A 469 11.00 7.31 -28.77
N GLY A 470 10.81 7.98 -29.90
CA GLY A 470 10.32 9.34 -29.97
C GLY A 470 8.88 9.35 -30.47
N ASN A 471 8.35 10.50 -30.85
CA ASN A 471 6.94 10.58 -31.22
C ASN A 471 6.54 9.73 -32.42
N TYR A 472 7.31 9.88 -33.49
CA TYR A 472 7.08 9.28 -34.80
C TYR A 472 8.31 8.51 -35.28
N TYR A 473 9.20 8.14 -34.36
CA TYR A 473 10.47 7.49 -34.66
C TYR A 473 10.93 6.60 -33.52
N SER A 474 11.84 5.70 -33.83
CA SER A 474 12.22 4.57 -33.00
C SER A 474 13.72 4.39 -33.00
N PHE A 475 14.24 3.85 -31.89
CA PHE A 475 15.64 3.52 -31.69
C PHE A 475 15.80 2.09 -31.16
N ALA A 476 16.89 1.44 -31.56
CA ALA A 476 17.35 0.19 -30.97
C ALA A 476 18.87 0.21 -30.80
N ILE A 477 19.38 -0.43 -29.76
CA ILE A 477 20.82 -0.58 -29.50
C ILE A 477 21.15 -2.08 -29.40
N ASP A 478 22.06 -2.55 -30.25
CA ASP A 478 22.53 -3.94 -30.17
C ASP A 478 23.57 -4.15 -29.05
N LYS A 479 23.87 -5.42 -28.76
CA LYS A 479 24.86 -5.81 -27.74
C LYS A 479 26.27 -5.25 -27.97
N ASP A 480 26.59 -4.85 -29.20
CA ASP A 480 27.88 -4.29 -29.58
C ASP A 480 27.87 -2.75 -29.51
N GLY A 481 26.75 -2.17 -29.08
CA GLY A 481 26.56 -0.74 -28.90
C GLY A 481 26.25 0.01 -30.19
N LYS A 482 25.92 -0.67 -31.30
CA LYS A 482 25.47 0.00 -32.52
C LYS A 482 24.03 0.47 -32.32
N ILE A 483 23.77 1.67 -32.81
CA ILE A 483 22.48 2.33 -32.68
C ILE A 483 21.79 2.29 -34.04
N TYR A 484 20.53 1.87 -34.06
CA TYR A 484 19.66 1.87 -35.22
C TYR A 484 18.50 2.84 -34.97
N ALA A 485 18.08 3.54 -36.02
CA ALA A 485 16.99 4.51 -35.97
C ALA A 485 16.10 4.39 -37.21
N TRP A 486 14.79 4.58 -37.03
CA TRP A 486 13.80 4.58 -38.11
C TRP A 486 12.58 5.43 -37.75
N GLY A 487 11.73 5.71 -38.73
CA GLY A 487 10.57 6.60 -38.64
C GLY A 487 10.83 7.99 -39.22
N TYR A 488 10.15 8.99 -38.66
CA TYR A 488 10.26 10.39 -39.03
C TYR A 488 11.68 10.95 -38.82
N ASN A 489 12.16 11.78 -39.74
CA ASN A 489 13.49 12.41 -39.72
C ASN A 489 13.47 13.88 -40.20
N GLY A 490 12.33 14.56 -40.15
CA GLY A 490 12.20 15.93 -40.71
C GLY A 490 13.16 16.95 -40.09
N GLU A 491 13.55 16.75 -38.83
CA GLU A 491 14.50 17.61 -38.10
C GLU A 491 15.89 16.98 -37.95
N GLY A 492 16.15 15.86 -38.63
CA GLY A 492 17.37 15.07 -38.44
C GLY A 492 17.38 14.27 -37.13
N ASN A 493 16.21 14.09 -36.51
CA ASN A 493 16.02 13.43 -35.21
C ASN A 493 16.37 11.93 -35.21
N LEU A 494 16.61 11.30 -36.37
CA LEU A 494 17.19 9.95 -36.43
C LEU A 494 18.72 9.93 -36.27
N GLY A 495 19.40 11.08 -36.31
CA GLY A 495 20.85 11.14 -36.11
C GLY A 495 21.66 10.48 -37.25
N LEU A 496 21.07 10.30 -38.43
CA LEU A 496 21.65 9.54 -39.55
C LEU A 496 22.51 10.39 -40.50
N ASN A 497 22.58 11.71 -40.30
CA ASN A 497 23.20 12.65 -41.24
C ASN A 497 22.67 12.51 -42.68
N THR A 498 21.34 12.47 -42.83
CA THR A 498 20.66 12.36 -44.13
C THR A 498 19.58 13.44 -44.28
N ASN A 499 19.28 13.79 -45.52
CA ASN A 499 18.18 14.69 -45.89
C ASN A 499 16.88 13.92 -46.21
N GLU A 500 16.89 12.59 -46.12
CA GLU A 500 15.66 11.80 -46.25
C GLU A 500 14.70 12.13 -45.12
N ARG A 501 13.45 12.45 -45.49
CA ARG A 501 12.43 12.88 -44.53
C ARG A 501 12.02 11.79 -43.56
N ASN A 502 11.91 10.54 -44.02
CA ASN A 502 11.48 9.38 -43.24
C ASN A 502 12.38 8.17 -43.56
N ARG A 503 12.47 7.21 -42.63
CA ARG A 503 13.12 5.91 -42.82
C ARG A 503 12.15 4.81 -42.44
N PHE A 504 11.67 4.04 -43.41
CA PHE A 504 10.67 3.00 -43.18
C PHE A 504 11.24 1.67 -42.66
N THR A 505 12.56 1.55 -42.56
CA THR A 505 13.26 0.38 -42.02
C THR A 505 14.42 0.82 -41.11
N PRO A 506 14.82 -0.01 -40.12
CA PRO A 506 15.94 0.29 -39.25
C PRO A 506 17.22 0.63 -40.02
N SER A 507 17.77 1.81 -39.74
CA SER A 507 19.03 2.28 -40.31
C SER A 507 20.07 2.51 -39.23
N GLN A 508 21.27 1.98 -39.39
CA GLN A 508 22.35 2.21 -38.43
C GLN A 508 22.79 3.69 -38.45
N MET A 509 22.92 4.30 -37.28
CA MET A 509 23.46 5.66 -37.14
C MET A 509 24.92 5.74 -37.61
N VAL A 510 25.22 6.80 -38.37
CA VAL A 510 26.61 7.16 -38.74
C VAL A 510 27.14 8.12 -37.68
N SER A 511 27.54 7.60 -36.52
CA SER A 511 28.02 8.42 -35.41
C SER A 511 29.21 7.79 -34.67
N SER A 512 29.98 8.63 -33.98
CA SER A 512 30.99 8.20 -33.00
C SER A 512 30.37 7.87 -31.62
N LEU A 513 29.05 7.99 -31.50
CA LEU A 513 28.32 7.75 -30.27
C LEU A 513 28.35 6.24 -29.98
N THR A 514 29.09 5.87 -28.94
CA THR A 514 29.30 4.49 -28.51
C THR A 514 29.03 4.36 -27.01
N ASN A 515 28.90 3.13 -26.51
CA ASN A 515 28.67 2.85 -25.09
C ASN A 515 27.43 3.60 -24.53
N VAL A 516 26.37 3.69 -25.33
CA VAL A 516 25.11 4.30 -24.91
C VAL A 516 24.38 3.36 -23.96
N VAL A 517 24.02 3.88 -22.79
CA VAL A 517 23.32 3.14 -21.73
C VAL A 517 21.84 3.52 -21.62
N ALA A 518 21.44 4.67 -22.17
CA ALA A 518 20.04 5.02 -22.38
C ALA A 518 19.90 5.90 -23.62
N ILE A 519 18.83 5.69 -24.38
CA ILE A 519 18.47 6.50 -25.53
C ILE A 519 16.95 6.67 -25.55
N THR A 520 16.48 7.88 -25.79
CA THR A 520 15.07 8.16 -26.03
C THR A 520 14.94 9.31 -27.00
N GLY A 521 13.83 9.36 -27.71
CA GLY A 521 13.39 10.60 -28.33
C GLY A 521 12.26 11.19 -27.50
N GLY A 522 11.76 12.32 -27.95
CA GLY A 522 10.33 12.55 -27.80
C GLY A 522 9.84 13.64 -28.73
N GLU A 523 8.81 14.36 -28.28
CA GLU A 523 7.86 15.00 -29.18
C GLU A 523 8.39 16.27 -29.81
N GLY A 524 9.41 16.88 -29.21
CA GLY A 524 10.11 18.02 -29.79
C GLY A 524 11.01 17.67 -30.97
N ASN A 525 10.88 16.48 -31.57
CA ASN A 525 11.80 15.93 -32.58
C ASN A 525 13.26 16.02 -32.13
N THR A 526 13.52 15.78 -30.84
CA THR A 526 14.85 15.79 -30.24
C THR A 526 15.19 14.41 -29.71
N GLY A 527 16.32 13.86 -30.14
CA GLY A 527 16.92 12.66 -29.57
C GLY A 527 17.85 13.01 -28.41
N ILE A 528 17.84 12.20 -27.36
CA ILE A 528 18.78 12.27 -26.25
C ILE A 528 19.37 10.89 -25.95
N ALA A 529 20.67 10.87 -25.67
CA ALA A 529 21.38 9.67 -25.24
C ALA A 529 22.29 9.94 -24.05
N LEU A 530 22.39 8.96 -23.16
CA LEU A 530 23.33 8.90 -22.04
C LEU A 530 24.41 7.88 -22.36
N GLN A 531 25.67 8.30 -22.34
CA GLN A 531 26.82 7.40 -22.43
C GLN A 531 27.19 6.82 -21.06
N SER A 532 27.84 5.65 -21.06
CA SER A 532 28.32 4.96 -19.85
C SER A 532 29.38 5.72 -19.05
N ASN A 533 29.90 6.84 -19.55
CA ASN A 533 30.78 7.74 -18.83
C ASN A 533 30.03 8.93 -18.19
N GLY A 534 28.69 8.98 -18.32
CA GLY A 534 27.84 10.05 -17.81
C GLY A 534 27.61 11.22 -18.76
N ASP A 535 28.26 11.24 -19.94
CA ASP A 535 28.06 12.30 -20.93
C ASP A 535 26.67 12.22 -21.57
N VAL A 536 26.04 13.39 -21.75
CA VAL A 536 24.72 13.52 -22.38
C VAL A 536 24.87 14.08 -23.80
N TRP A 537 24.19 13.46 -24.74
CA TRP A 537 24.18 13.83 -26.15
C TRP A 537 22.76 14.16 -26.60
N THR A 538 22.61 15.19 -27.44
CA THR A 538 21.33 15.61 -28.01
C THR A 538 21.46 15.86 -29.52
N TRP A 539 20.38 15.69 -30.28
CA TRP A 539 20.29 16.02 -31.72
C TRP A 539 18.84 16.15 -32.14
N GLY A 540 18.60 16.56 -33.40
CA GLY A 540 17.28 16.89 -33.90
C GLY A 540 17.00 18.39 -33.78
N SER A 541 15.77 18.74 -33.43
CA SER A 541 15.33 20.14 -33.34
C SER A 541 16.06 20.93 -32.23
N ALA A 542 16.41 22.18 -32.53
CA ALA A 542 16.87 23.14 -31.54
C ALA A 542 15.77 24.06 -31.00
N ASP A 543 14.53 23.87 -31.45
CA ASP A 543 13.39 24.69 -31.04
C ASP A 543 13.23 24.67 -29.52
N ASP A 544 12.87 25.82 -28.97
CA ASP A 544 12.72 26.07 -27.54
C ASP A 544 13.94 25.70 -26.68
N GLY A 545 15.11 25.48 -27.30
CA GLY A 545 16.34 25.18 -26.60
C GLY A 545 16.54 23.72 -26.20
N ARG A 546 15.79 22.78 -26.79
CA ARG A 546 15.81 21.35 -26.41
C ARG A 546 17.18 20.67 -26.56
N LEU A 547 18.09 21.20 -27.39
CA LEU A 547 19.47 20.69 -27.44
C LEU A 547 20.27 20.95 -26.15
N GLY A 548 19.90 21.95 -25.34
CA GLY A 548 20.47 22.22 -24.02
C GLY A 548 21.88 22.81 -24.01
N SER A 549 22.48 23.06 -25.18
CA SER A 549 23.83 23.62 -25.36
C SER A 549 23.84 25.12 -25.68
N GLY A 550 22.69 25.78 -25.69
CA GLY A 550 22.54 27.19 -26.10
C GLY A 550 22.49 27.40 -27.62
N GLU A 551 22.60 26.33 -28.41
CA GLU A 551 22.48 26.36 -29.86
C GLU A 551 21.04 26.66 -30.30
N THR A 552 20.87 27.40 -31.40
CA THR A 552 19.57 27.77 -31.98
C THR A 552 19.31 27.12 -33.33
N SER A 553 20.16 26.19 -33.76
CA SER A 553 20.04 25.51 -35.05
C SER A 553 20.00 24.00 -34.83
N SER A 554 19.01 23.34 -35.45
CA SER A 554 18.84 21.89 -35.44
C SER A 554 20.09 21.19 -35.98
N ARG A 555 20.34 19.96 -35.52
CA ARG A 555 21.46 19.13 -36.00
C ARG A 555 21.04 17.69 -36.29
N SER A 556 21.44 17.18 -37.44
CA SER A 556 21.11 15.82 -37.91
C SER A 556 22.06 14.73 -37.42
N THR A 557 22.96 15.07 -36.50
CA THR A 557 23.93 14.16 -35.87
C THR A 557 24.00 14.40 -34.36
N PRO A 558 24.17 13.35 -33.54
CA PRO A 558 24.42 13.48 -32.11
C PRO A 558 25.55 14.46 -31.78
N GLY A 559 25.28 15.41 -30.87
CA GLY A 559 26.30 16.29 -30.30
C GLY A 559 26.31 16.22 -28.78
N ARG A 560 27.51 16.21 -28.18
CA ARG A 560 27.68 16.18 -26.72
C ARG A 560 27.34 17.55 -26.13
N ILE A 561 26.60 17.58 -25.01
CA ILE A 561 26.43 18.81 -24.24
C ILE A 561 27.72 19.06 -23.44
N ALA A 562 28.44 20.14 -23.78
CA ALA A 562 29.71 20.46 -23.15
C ALA A 562 29.55 20.79 -21.65
N ASN A 563 30.52 20.35 -20.84
CA ASN A 563 30.58 20.60 -19.39
C ASN A 563 29.37 20.06 -18.59
N PHE A 564 28.67 19.06 -19.13
CA PHE A 564 27.57 18.39 -18.45
C PHE A 564 27.79 16.89 -18.43
N ASN A 565 27.75 16.32 -17.23
CA ASN A 565 27.92 14.89 -16.99
C ASN A 565 27.01 14.50 -15.83
N LEU A 566 26.29 13.39 -15.94
CA LEU A 566 25.33 12.94 -14.91
C LEU A 566 25.99 12.10 -13.81
N PHE A 567 27.21 11.63 -14.01
CA PHE A 567 27.96 10.87 -13.00
C PHE A 567 28.82 11.85 -12.20
N ILE A 568 28.13 12.80 -11.54
CA ILE A 568 28.77 13.85 -10.76
C ILE A 568 29.18 13.27 -9.41
N ASP A 569 30.21 12.43 -9.44
CA ASP A 569 31.04 12.18 -8.28
C ASP A 569 32.39 12.84 -8.53
N SER A 570 32.82 13.66 -7.57
CA SER A 570 34.12 14.32 -7.55
C SER A 570 35.30 13.35 -7.33
N LEU A 571 35.14 12.08 -7.67
CA LEU A 571 36.09 10.98 -7.43
C LEU A 571 36.51 10.23 -8.70
N ILE A 572 36.10 10.68 -9.89
CA ILE A 572 36.63 10.18 -11.15
C ILE A 572 37.09 11.36 -12.01
N ARG A 573 38.20 11.98 -11.62
CA ARG A 573 39.08 12.75 -12.52
C ARG A 573 40.48 12.17 -12.45
#